data_AF-A0A1C4RLJ6-F1
#
_entry.id   AF-A0A1C4RLJ6-F1
#
_cell.length_a   1.000
_cell.length_b   1.000
_cell.length_c   1.000
_cell.angle_alpha   90.00
_cell.angle_beta   90.00
_cell.angle_gamma   90.00
#
_symmetry.space_group_name_H-M   'P 1'
#
loop_
_entity.id
_entity.type
_entity.pdbx_description
1 polymer ?
#
loop_
_entity_poly.entity_id
_entity_poly.type
_entity_poly.pdbx_seq_one_letter_code
_entity_poly.pdbx_strand_id
1 'polypeptide(L)'
;MAAWLERAARPDAIRRALTDDPPQPLRHPAKLLAHRLTELLPPAPPGIDDLAALAARPRVVVMPFQTCDDCDRAFRSPTPGHCRDCRETRAAYAQAAA
;
A
#
# COMPACT_ATOMS: atom_id res chain seq x y z
N MET A 1 21.71 12.37 -13.20
CA MET A 1 21.79 12.36 -11.72
C MET A 1 20.68 13.22 -11.09
N ALA A 2 20.48 14.47 -11.53
CA ALA A 2 19.37 15.32 -11.06
C ALA A 2 17.99 14.62 -11.12
N ALA A 3 17.68 13.97 -12.25
CA ALA A 3 16.43 13.22 -12.43
C ALA A 3 16.17 12.10 -11.40
N TRP A 4 17.21 11.49 -10.81
CA TRP A 4 17.01 10.50 -9.74
C TRP A 4 16.58 11.17 -8.42
N LEU A 5 17.15 12.34 -8.14
CA LEU A 5 16.82 13.13 -6.94
C LEU A 5 15.44 13.78 -7.08
N GLU A 6 15.10 14.30 -8.26
CA GLU A 6 13.76 14.82 -8.58
C GLU A 6 12.67 13.77 -8.37
N ARG A 7 12.99 12.49 -8.56
CA ARG A 7 12.09 11.35 -8.34
C ARG A 7 12.15 10.80 -6.91
N ALA A 8 12.75 11.55 -5.98
CA ALA A 8 12.92 11.19 -4.56
C ALA A 8 13.58 9.81 -4.36
N ALA A 9 14.47 9.40 -5.29
CA ALA A 9 15.13 8.11 -5.18
C ALA A 9 16.09 8.10 -3.99
N ARG A 10 15.96 7.07 -3.14
CA ARG A 10 16.84 6.89 -1.98
C ARG A 10 18.29 6.62 -2.44
N PRO A 11 19.30 7.16 -1.73
CA PRO A 11 20.70 6.89 -2.04
C PRO A 11 21.05 5.40 -2.12
N ASP A 12 20.47 4.58 -1.25
CA ASP A 12 20.66 3.12 -1.25
C ASP A 12 20.16 2.45 -2.55
N ALA A 13 19.04 2.95 -3.09
CA ALA A 13 18.46 2.43 -4.32
C ALA A 13 19.32 2.81 -5.53
N ILE A 14 19.85 4.05 -5.55
CA ILE A 14 20.82 4.49 -6.56
C ILE A 14 22.06 3.61 -6.52
N ARG A 15 22.64 3.38 -5.32
CA ARG A 15 23.84 2.54 -5.17
C ARG A 15 23.60 1.13 -5.72
N ARG A 16 22.50 0.47 -5.32
CA ARG A 16 22.16 -0.88 -5.81
C ARG A 16 22.00 -0.88 -7.33
N ALA A 17 21.21 0.03 -7.90
CA ALA A 17 21.02 0.11 -9.34
C ALA A 17 22.34 0.26 -10.13
N LEU A 18 23.32 0.98 -9.58
CA LEU A 18 24.60 1.19 -10.24
C LEU A 18 25.57 0.01 -10.06
N THR A 19 25.49 -0.72 -8.95
CA THR A 19 26.53 -1.68 -8.53
C THR A 19 26.10 -3.14 -8.58
N ASP A 20 24.82 -3.45 -8.66
CA ASP A 20 24.33 -4.83 -8.74
C ASP A 20 24.74 -5.49 -10.06
N ASP A 21 25.16 -6.76 -9.98
CA ASP A 21 25.49 -7.64 -11.10
C ASP A 21 26.28 -6.96 -12.26
N PRO A 22 27.52 -6.50 -12.02
CA PRO A 22 28.32 -5.91 -13.08
C PRO A 22 28.81 -7.00 -14.06
N PRO A 23 28.87 -6.69 -15.37
CA PRO A 23 29.37 -7.63 -16.36
C PRO A 23 30.86 -7.91 -16.16
N GLN A 24 31.22 -9.19 -16.07
CA GLN A 24 32.61 -9.65 -15.93
C GLN A 24 33.14 -10.23 -17.25
N PRO A 25 34.29 -9.75 -17.77
CA PRO A 25 35.15 -8.71 -17.21
C PRO A 25 34.62 -7.28 -17.47
N LEU A 26 34.75 -6.41 -16.48
CA LEU A 26 34.29 -5.02 -16.56
C LEU A 26 35.27 -4.14 -17.33
N ARG A 27 35.05 -3.99 -18.64
CA ARG A 27 35.95 -3.24 -19.54
C ARG A 27 35.71 -1.72 -19.55
N HIS A 28 34.48 -1.29 -19.28
CA HIS A 28 34.06 0.12 -19.41
C HIS A 28 33.18 0.58 -18.23
N PRO A 29 33.74 0.75 -17.02
CA PRO A 29 32.96 1.10 -15.83
C PRO A 29 32.19 2.41 -15.98
N ALA A 30 32.81 3.47 -16.52
CA ALA A 30 32.14 4.75 -16.72
C ALA A 30 30.95 4.67 -17.70
N LYS A 31 31.11 3.90 -18.79
CA LYS A 31 30.05 3.70 -19.78
C LYS A 31 28.88 2.90 -19.19
N LEU A 32 29.17 1.89 -18.38
CA LEU A 32 28.16 1.13 -17.65
C LEU A 32 27.36 2.02 -16.69
N LEU A 33 28.04 2.87 -15.92
CA LEU A 33 27.38 3.80 -15.02
C LEU A 33 26.47 4.78 -15.76
N ALA A 34 26.95 5.37 -16.87
CA ALA A 34 26.15 6.29 -17.68
C ALA A 34 24.90 5.61 -18.27
N HIS A 35 25.06 4.37 -18.73
CA HIS A 35 23.95 3.56 -19.23
C HIS A 35 22.93 3.26 -18.12
N ARG A 36 23.37 2.74 -16.98
CA ARG A 36 22.48 2.40 -15.85
C ARG A 36 21.77 3.62 -15.27
N LEU A 37 22.43 4.78 -15.21
CA LEU A 37 21.79 6.02 -14.77
C LEU A 37 20.64 6.46 -15.69
N THR A 38 20.69 6.10 -16.96
CA THR A 38 19.67 6.45 -17.96
C THR A 38 18.57 5.38 -18.00
N GLU A 39 18.94 4.11 -18.11
CA GLU A 39 18.00 3.00 -18.29
C GLU A 39 17.26 2.61 -17.01
N LEU A 40 17.91 2.69 -15.84
CA LEU A 40 17.31 2.28 -14.56
C LEU A 40 16.66 3.44 -13.83
N LEU A 41 16.38 4.54 -14.53
CA LEU A 41 15.77 5.73 -13.95
C LEU A 41 14.40 5.34 -13.34
N PRO A 42 14.20 5.51 -12.02
CA PRO A 42 12.97 5.10 -11.35
C PRO A 42 11.78 5.86 -11.94
N PRO A 43 10.56 5.32 -11.99
CA PRO A 43 9.41 6.03 -12.56
C PRO A 43 9.20 7.40 -11.90
N ALA A 44 8.67 8.36 -12.66
CA ALA A 44 8.35 9.67 -12.10
C ALA A 44 7.31 9.51 -10.98
N PRO A 45 7.45 10.25 -9.87
CA PRO A 45 6.41 10.26 -8.84
C PRO A 45 5.11 10.80 -9.44
N PRO A 46 3.96 10.35 -8.93
CA PRO A 46 2.66 10.86 -9.38
C PRO A 46 2.60 12.37 -9.20
N GLY A 47 2.07 13.05 -10.22
CA GLY A 47 1.84 14.49 -10.18
C GLY A 47 0.74 14.85 -9.18
N ILE A 48 0.60 16.15 -8.92
CA ILE A 48 -0.42 16.67 -8.01
C ILE A 48 -1.84 16.31 -8.52
N ASP A 49 -2.03 16.37 -9.84
CA ASP A 49 -3.28 15.99 -10.50
C ASP A 49 -3.54 14.47 -10.42
N ASP A 50 -2.50 13.63 -10.56
CA ASP A 50 -2.63 12.18 -10.38
C ASP A 50 -3.05 11.84 -8.95
N LEU A 51 -2.47 12.53 -7.97
CA LEU A 51 -2.82 12.39 -6.55
C LEU A 51 -4.25 12.87 -6.28
N ALA A 52 -4.68 13.97 -6.90
CA ALA A 52 -6.05 14.46 -6.80
C ALA A 52 -7.05 13.47 -7.42
N ALA A 53 -6.71 12.89 -8.58
CA ALA A 53 -7.51 11.85 -9.22
C ALA A 53 -7.62 10.60 -8.35
N LEU A 54 -6.52 10.17 -7.70
CA LEU A 54 -6.54 9.07 -6.73
C LEU A 54 -7.42 9.36 -5.51
N ALA A 55 -7.41 10.60 -5.01
CA ALA A 55 -8.25 11.02 -3.89
C ALA A 55 -9.75 11.05 -4.23
N ALA A 56 -10.08 11.31 -5.50
CA ALA A 56 -11.45 11.29 -6.01
C ALA A 56 -12.00 9.87 -6.24
N ARG A 57 -11.15 8.83 -6.24
CA ARG A 57 -11.61 7.44 -6.33
C ARG A 57 -12.40 7.10 -5.07
N PRO A 58 -13.51 6.34 -5.18
CA PRO A 58 -14.25 5.89 -4.01
C PRO A 58 -13.29 5.14 -3.10
N ARG A 59 -13.08 5.69 -1.90
CA ARG A 59 -12.20 5.06 -0.90
C ARG A 59 -12.71 3.66 -0.65
N VAL A 60 -11.79 2.69 -0.58
CA VAL A 60 -12.11 1.36 -0.06
C VAL A 60 -12.84 1.57 1.26
N VAL A 61 -14.09 1.10 1.34
CA VAL A 61 -14.90 1.24 2.55
C VAL A 61 -14.20 0.41 3.63
N VAL A 62 -13.45 1.08 4.49
CA VAL A 62 -12.80 0.44 5.63
C VAL A 62 -13.91 0.11 6.61
N MET A 63 -14.16 -1.18 6.82
CA MET A 63 -15.13 -1.64 7.81
C MET A 63 -14.62 -1.22 9.19
N PRO A 64 -15.29 -0.27 9.87
CA PRO A 64 -14.82 0.26 11.14
C PRO A 64 -14.75 -0.86 12.17
N PHE A 65 -13.77 -0.72 13.06
CA PHE A 65 -13.59 -1.61 14.19
C PHE A 65 -14.49 -1.17 15.33
N GLN A 66 -15.22 -2.12 15.92
CA GLN A 66 -16.22 -1.87 16.96
C GLN A 66 -16.13 -2.99 18.00
N THR A 67 -16.50 -2.68 19.25
CA THR A 67 -16.63 -3.66 20.33
C THR A 67 -18.11 -3.99 20.53
N CYS A 68 -18.43 -5.26 20.69
CA CYS A 68 -19.80 -5.72 20.89
C CYS A 68 -20.25 -5.46 22.34
N ASP A 69 -21.34 -4.70 22.53
CA ASP A 69 -21.85 -4.35 23.87
C ASP A 69 -22.29 -5.55 24.72
N ASP A 70 -22.64 -6.68 24.09
CA ASP A 70 -23.15 -7.86 24.80
C ASP A 70 -22.03 -8.80 25.32
N CYS A 71 -20.85 -8.77 24.69
CA CYS A 71 -19.81 -9.79 24.95
C CYS A 71 -18.37 -9.26 24.85
N ASP A 72 -18.19 -7.95 24.73
CA ASP A 72 -16.91 -7.25 24.56
C ASP A 72 -16.03 -7.76 23.40
N ARG A 73 -16.60 -8.53 22.48
CA ARG A 73 -15.87 -9.06 21.31
C ARG A 73 -15.64 -7.94 20.30
N ALA A 74 -14.37 -7.75 19.94
CA ALA A 74 -13.95 -6.93 18.82
C ALA A 74 -14.43 -7.51 17.48
N PHE A 75 -15.06 -6.67 16.63
CA PHE A 75 -15.51 -7.06 15.30
C PHE A 75 -15.49 -5.87 14.31
N ARG A 76 -15.63 -6.17 13.02
CA ARG A 76 -15.73 -5.16 11.95
C ARG A 76 -17.10 -5.22 11.29
N SER A 77 -17.76 -4.08 11.12
CA SER A 77 -19.11 -3.98 10.53
C SER A 77 -19.32 -2.57 9.97
N PRO A 78 -20.11 -2.37 8.89
CA PRO A 78 -20.29 -1.04 8.33
C PRO A 78 -21.24 -0.18 9.17
N THR A 79 -22.08 -0.83 9.99
CA THR A 79 -22.99 -0.19 10.94
C THR A 79 -22.67 -0.62 12.37
N PRO A 80 -22.93 0.26 13.37
CA PRO A 80 -22.92 -0.11 14.78
C PRO A 80 -23.86 -1.28 15.07
N GLY A 81 -23.51 -2.13 16.03
CA GLY A 81 -24.35 -3.24 16.45
C GLY A 81 -23.60 -4.32 17.22
N HIS A 82 -24.18 -5.52 17.24
CA HIS A 82 -23.60 -6.67 17.94
C HIS A 82 -22.73 -7.51 17.01
N CYS A 83 -21.81 -8.29 17.60
CA CYS A 83 -21.03 -9.26 16.84
C CYS A 83 -21.94 -10.33 16.21
N ARG A 84 -21.41 -11.06 15.23
CA ARG A 84 -22.15 -12.10 14.50
C ARG A 84 -22.81 -13.10 15.44
N ASP A 85 -22.06 -13.61 16.41
CA ASP A 85 -22.53 -14.64 17.33
C ASP A 85 -23.70 -14.14 18.20
N CYS A 86 -23.62 -12.91 18.73
CA CYS A 86 -24.71 -12.31 19.49
C CYS A 86 -25.95 -12.05 18.62
N ARG A 87 -25.78 -11.64 17.36
CA ARG A 87 -26.91 -11.47 16.44
C ARG A 87 -27.61 -12.80 16.14
N GLU A 88 -26.84 -13.85 15.86
CA GLU A 88 -27.38 -15.20 15.61
C GLU A 88 -28.09 -15.75 16.85
N THR A 89 -27.50 -15.55 18.03
CA THR A 89 -28.09 -15.94 19.32
C THR A 89 -29.44 -15.24 19.58
N ARG A 90 -29.51 -13.92 19.37
CA ARG A 90 -30.75 -13.15 19.54
C ARG A 90 -31.82 -13.55 18.53
N ALA A 91 -31.43 -13.83 17.29
CA ALA A 91 -32.36 -14.32 16.27
C ALA A 91 -32.95 -15.68 16.65
N ALA A 92 -32.13 -16.60 17.18
CA ALA A 92 -32.59 -17.90 17.67
C ALA A 92 -33.59 -17.77 18.83
N TYR A 93 -33.32 -16.88 19.81
CA TYR A 93 -34.25 -16.62 20.90
C TYR A 93 -35.57 -16.01 20.41
N ALA A 94 -35.53 -15.07 19.46
CA ALA A 94 -36.73 -14.46 18.90
C ALA A 94 -37.61 -15.49 18.14
N GLN A 95 -36.98 -16.43 17.42
CA GLN A 95 -37.70 -17.50 16.73
C GLN A 95 -38.33 -18.51 17.69
N ALA A 96 -37.68 -18.80 18.82
CA ALA A 96 -38.22 -19.70 19.84
C ALA A 96 -39.40 -19.09 20.63
N ALA A 97 -39.55 -17.76 20.60
CA ALA A 97 -40.61 -17.03 21.28
C ALA A 97 -41.85 -16.75 20.40
N ALA A 98 -41.82 -17.16 19.13
CA ALA A 98 -42.90 -17.03 18.14
C ALA A 98 -43.63 -18.36 17.94
#